data_AF-A0A2M7MH56-F1
#
_entry.id   AF-A0A2M7MH56-F1
#
_cell.length_a   1.000
_cell.length_b   1.000
_cell.length_c   1.000
_cell.angle_alpha   90.00
_cell.angle_beta   90.00
_cell.angle_gamma   90.00
#
_symmetry.space_group_name_H-M   'P 1'
#
loop_
_entity.id
_entity.type
_entity.pdbx_description
1 polymer ?
#
loop_
_entity_poly.entity_id
_entity_poly.type
_entity_poly.pdbx_seq_one_letter_code
_entity_poly.pdbx_strand_id
1 'polypeptide(L)' 'MDNNTLESTNKLLRVIVALLLKRKDPDTLTLRQQIEILNDLGLKPLEIAEILGRSNIYINKELFELRKSRKQK' A
#
# COMPACT_ATOMS: atom_id res chain seq x y z
N MET A 1 14.85 -13.78 -17.28
CA MET A 1 14.23 -12.44 -17.37
C MET A 1 15.24 -11.45 -16.86
N ASP A 2 15.45 -10.36 -17.60
CA ASP A 2 16.47 -9.37 -17.22
C ASP A 2 16.00 -8.58 -16.00
N ASN A 3 16.91 -8.32 -15.05
CA ASN A 3 16.58 -7.61 -13.81
C ASN A 3 15.95 -6.22 -14.08
N ASN A 4 16.39 -5.55 -15.16
CA ASN A 4 15.84 -4.27 -15.59
C ASN A 4 14.36 -4.36 -16.02
N THR A 5 13.97 -5.48 -16.65
CA THR A 5 12.58 -5.73 -17.04
C THR A 5 11.72 -5.94 -15.79
N LEU A 6 12.22 -6.73 -14.83
CA LEU A 6 11.51 -7.04 -13.59
C LEU A 6 11.27 -5.79 -12.73
N GLU A 7 12.27 -4.91 -12.62
CA GLU A 7 12.17 -3.64 -11.90
C GLU A 7 11.17 -2.69 -12.57
N SER A 8 11.23 -2.59 -13.89
CA SER A 8 10.31 -1.77 -14.68
C SER A 8 8.86 -2.24 -14.56
N THR A 9 8.64 -3.56 -14.58
CA THR A 9 7.32 -4.18 -14.35
C THR A 9 6.80 -3.87 -12.94
N ASN A 10 7.64 -4.03 -11.91
CA ASN A 10 7.26 -3.72 -10.53
C ASN A 10 6.87 -2.25 -10.37
N LYS A 11 7.60 -1.34 -11.03
CA LYS A 11 7.27 0.09 -11.02
C LYS A 11 5.92 0.38 -11.69
N LEU A 12 5.65 -0.23 -12.84
CA LEU A 12 4.35 -0.11 -13.52
C LEU A 12 3.20 -0.65 -12.67
N LEU A 13 3.38 -1.78 -12.00
CA LEU A 13 2.39 -2.34 -11.09
C LEU A 13 2.09 -1.40 -9.92
N ARG A 14 3.11 -0.79 -9.30
CA ARG A 14 2.90 0.22 -8.24
C ARG A 14 2.08 1.41 -8.73
N VAL A 15 2.33 1.89 -9.95
CA VAL A 15 1.56 2.99 -10.56
C VAL A 15 0.11 2.58 -10.79
N ILE A 16 -0.14 1.39 -11.33
CA ILE A 16 -1.51 0.88 -11.55
C ILE A 16 -2.27 0.81 -10.22
N VAL A 17 -1.65 0.24 -9.19
CA VAL A 17 -2.29 0.14 -7.87
C VAL A 17 -2.58 1.53 -7.28
N ALA A 18 -1.63 2.47 -7.37
CA ALA A 18 -1.85 3.84 -6.94
C ALA A 18 -3.03 4.51 -7.64
N LEU A 19 -3.17 4.29 -8.96
CA LEU A 19 -4.27 4.84 -9.76
C LEU A 19 -5.63 4.22 -9.41
N LEU A 20 -5.66 2.92 -9.12
CA LEU A 20 -6.89 2.22 -8.71
C LEU A 20 -7.36 2.69 -7.33
N LEU A 21 -6.43 2.91 -6.39
CA LEU A 21 -6.75 3.37 -5.03
C LEU A 21 -7.19 4.84 -4.97
N LYS A 22 -6.83 5.65 -5.98
CA LYS A 22 -7.11 7.09 -6.04
C LYS A 22 -8.48 7.44 -6.62
N ARG A 23 -9.28 6.48 -7.10
CA ARG A 23 -10.67 6.77 -7.51
C ARG A 23 -11.44 7.36 -6.33
N LYS A 24 -12.42 8.22 -6.62
CA LYS A 24 -13.25 9.01 -5.69
C LYS A 24 -14.73 8.59 -5.75
N ASP A 25 -15.01 7.31 -5.98
CA ASP A 25 -16.36 6.80 -5.79
C ASP A 25 -16.74 6.76 -4.30
N PRO A 26 -18.02 6.90 -3.94
CA PRO A 26 -18.46 6.80 -2.55
C PRO A 26 -18.17 5.43 -1.89
N ASP A 27 -17.90 4.39 -2.69
CA ASP A 27 -17.42 3.06 -2.25
C ASP A 27 -15.88 2.96 -2.16
N THR A 28 -15.18 4.09 -2.08
CA THR A 28 -13.71 4.07 -2.08
C THR A 28 -13.12 3.62 -0.76
N LEU A 29 -12.15 2.72 -0.88
CA LEU A 29 -11.36 2.18 0.22
C LEU A 29 -10.84 3.33 1.10
N THR A 30 -11.11 3.26 2.39
CA THR A 30 -10.50 4.14 3.38
C THR A 30 -8.98 4.02 3.31
N LEU A 31 -8.25 5.07 3.68
CA LEU A 31 -6.78 5.06 3.69
C LEU A 31 -6.21 3.85 4.45
N ARG A 32 -6.85 3.44 5.55
CA ARG A 32 -6.47 2.25 6.32
C ARG A 32 -6.63 0.95 5.51
N GLN A 33 -7.73 0.80 4.77
CA GLN A 33 -7.94 -0.37 3.89
C GLN A 33 -6.93 -0.37 2.73
N GLN A 34 -6.59 0.79 2.18
CA GLN A 34 -5.54 0.91 1.17
C GLN A 34 -4.18 0.45 1.72
N ILE A 35 -3.83 0.86 2.93
CA ILE A 35 -2.61 0.42 3.62
C ILE A 35 -2.61 -1.10 3.84
N GLU A 36 -3.75 -1.66 4.28
CA GLU A 36 -3.90 -3.10 4.51
C GLU A 36 -3.69 -3.91 3.23
N ILE A 37 -4.36 -3.55 2.14
CA ILE A 37 -4.23 -4.22 0.83
C ILE A 37 -2.79 -4.18 0.33
N LEU A 38 -2.13 -3.01 0.38
CA LEU A 38 -0.75 -2.88 -0.07
C LEU A 38 0.23 -3.72 0.78
N ASN A 39 0.00 -3.77 2.09
CA ASN A 39 0.79 -4.62 2.98
C ASN A 39 0.57 -6.10 2.71
N ASP A 40 -0.68 -6.52 2.47
CA ASP A 40 -1.01 -7.92 2.16
C ASP A 40 -0.47 -8.35 0.79
N LEU A 41 -0.23 -7.40 -0.13
CA LEU A 41 0.52 -7.60 -1.37
C LEU A 41 2.05 -7.64 -1.18
N GLY A 42 2.53 -7.51 0.06
CA GLY A 42 3.95 -7.65 0.41
C GLY A 42 4.79 -6.39 0.23
N LEU A 43 4.18 -5.22 0.01
CA LEU A 43 4.92 -3.97 -0.08
C LEU A 43 5.48 -3.55 1.29
N LYS A 44 6.69 -3.00 1.28
CA LYS A 44 7.34 -2.49 2.49
C LYS A 44 6.71 -1.16 2.92
N PRO A 45 6.74 -0.81 4.21
CA PRO A 45 6.16 0.44 4.72
C PRO A 45 6.63 1.71 3.99
N LEU A 46 7.91 1.77 3.61
CA LEU A 46 8.46 2.89 2.84
C LEU A 46 7.83 3.03 1.45
N GLU A 47 7.62 1.90 0.76
CA GLU A 47 7.04 1.87 -0.59
C GLU A 47 5.56 2.25 -0.55
N ILE A 48 4.84 1.78 0.48
CA ILE A 48 3.45 2.18 0.75
C ILE A 48 3.37 3.68 1.03
N ALA A 49 4.31 4.23 1.80
CA ALA A 49 4.37 5.65 2.11
C ALA A 49 4.56 6.51 0.85
N GLU A 50 5.45 6.09 -0.05
CA GLU A 50 5.66 6.73 -1.35
C GLU A 50 4.40 6.68 -2.23
N ILE A 51 3.74 5.52 -2.32
CA ILE A 51 2.53 5.32 -3.13
C ILE A 51 1.36 6.19 -2.64
N LEU A 52 1.16 6.26 -1.33
CA LEU A 52 0.02 6.95 -0.72
C LEU A 52 0.29 8.42 -0.38
N GLY A 53 1.52 8.91 -0.61
CA GLY A 53 1.92 10.27 -0.26
C GLY A 53 1.86 10.55 1.25
N ARG A 54 2.32 9.59 2.07
CA ARG A 54 2.32 9.68 3.54
C ARG A 54 3.73 9.52 4.10
N SER A 55 3.91 9.82 5.39
CA SER A 55 5.19 9.57 6.06
C SER A 55 5.33 8.09 6.42
N ASN A 56 6.56 7.57 6.37
CA ASN A 56 6.86 6.21 6.79
C ASN A 56 6.43 5.94 8.25
N ILE A 57 6.55 6.95 9.12
CA ILE A 57 6.10 6.88 10.52
C ILE A 57 4.59 6.63 10.60
N TYR A 58 3.80 7.37 9.80
CA TYR A 58 2.35 7.21 9.75
C TYR A 58 1.95 5.79 9.31
N ILE A 59 2.59 5.27 8.25
CA ILE A 59 2.33 3.91 7.75
C ILE A 59 2.67 2.86 8.80
N ASN A 60 3.84 2.96 9.46
CA ASN A 60 4.23 2.01 10.50
C ASN A 60 3.24 1.99 11.67
N LYS A 61 2.71 3.17 12.06
CA LYS A 61 1.69 3.27 13.10
C LYS A 61 0.40 2.56 12.68
N GLU A 62 -0.11 2.82 11.48
CA GLU A 62 -1.33 2.14 10.98
C GLU A 62 -1.15 0.62 10.88
N LEU A 63 0.00 0.14 10.39
CA LEU A 63 0.31 -1.29 10.32
C LEU A 63 0.43 -1.95 11.70
N PHE A 64 0.89 -1.19 12.71
CA PHE A 64 0.90 -1.67 14.09
C PHE A 64 -0.54 -1.84 14.62
N GLU A 65 -1.39 -0.84 14.43
CA GLU A 65 -2.80 -0.91 14.84
C GLU A 65 -3.58 -2.01 14.11
N LEU A 66 -3.34 -2.21 12.81
CA LEU A 66 -3.91 -3.32 12.02
C LEU A 66 -3.51 -4.69 12.56
N ARG A 67 -2.24 -4.87 12.95
CA ARG A 67 -1.77 -6.12 13.57
C ARG A 67 -2.40 -6.35 14.94
N LYS A 68 -2.63 -5.29 15.72
CA LYS A 68 -3.28 -5.36 17.03
C LYS A 68 -4.75 -5.74 16.90
N SER A 69 -5.49 -5.13 15.97
CA SER A 69 -6.90 -5.44 15.75
C SER A 69 -7.11 -6.89 15.27
N ARG A 70 -6.22 -7.42 14.43
CA ARG A 70 -6.24 -8.83 13.99
C ARG A 70 -6.05 -9.83 15.16
N LYS A 71 -5.35 -9.45 16.23
CA LYS A 71 -5.16 -10.31 17.42
C LYS A 71 -6.35 -10.31 18.38
N GLN A 72 -7.24 -9.32 18.27
CA GLN A 72 -8.40 -9.16 19.15
C GLN A 72 -9.70 -9.73 18.55
N LYS A 73 -9.65 -10.14 17.28
CA LYS A 73 -10.71 -10.87 16.57
C LYS A 73 -10.48 -12.36 16.68
#